data_AF-A0AAD5MGE5-F1
#
_entry.id   AF-A0AAD5MGE5-F1
#
_cell.length_a   1.000
_cell.length_b   1.000
_cell.length_c   1.000
_cell.angle_alpha   90.00
_cell.angle_beta   90.00
_cell.angle_gamma   90.00
#
_symmetry.space_group_name_H-M   'P 1'
#
loop_
_entity.id
_entity.type
_entity.pdbx_description
1 polymer ?
#
loop_
_entity_poly.entity_id
_entity_poly.type
_entity_poly.pdbx_seq_one_letter_code
_entity_poly.pdbx_strand_id
1 'polypeptide(L)'
;MYKLCPIDLDSCKVAHLEINQEIDDRSTSPYGVQQKLCRDFLSTFSRYGILVAPQRSLKEIMAVGRSDCFSDATINFEAWLTKQAVTIKAINRADCLSVEECVRFAIVVWLESHRYYRCGSDLIKGPFLGAAASSKHTKIVFTVHCTSVGEVIIRVSSETVRLLPLTTAASQLLRGRSTEEHRWVFCLPRLGRGQLVAQYRRIPDDSAFANYSEMRAYWKNCHGYDLPLEEPETYYDVLFRGFRSAFLYPDFCVLSSEPVPVHFREDYVTSAAAIDDFLLVFASRKHFICMEEVKLSMVDPNVIGFVRSLSRIIIL
;
A
#
# COMPACT_ATOMS: atom_id res chain seq x y z
N MET A 1 1.17 7.30 -20.27
CA MET A 1 2.42 7.22 -19.47
C MET A 1 2.83 8.65 -19.17
N TYR A 2 3.30 8.93 -17.96
CA TYR A 2 3.61 10.29 -17.51
C TYR A 2 4.99 10.33 -16.91
N LYS A 3 5.84 11.25 -17.36
CA LYS A 3 7.07 11.61 -16.66
C LYS A 3 6.68 12.47 -15.45
N LEU A 4 7.27 12.16 -14.29
CA LEU A 4 7.06 12.85 -13.02
C LEU A 4 8.11 13.93 -12.82
N CYS A 5 9.39 13.56 -12.87
CA CYS A 5 10.52 14.48 -12.79
C CYS A 5 11.81 13.76 -13.25
N PRO A 6 12.80 14.50 -13.74
CA PRO A 6 14.18 14.03 -13.74
C PRO A 6 14.78 14.18 -12.33
N ILE A 7 15.63 13.25 -11.92
CA ILE A 7 16.44 13.36 -10.70
C ILE A 7 17.91 13.10 -11.04
N ASP A 8 18.82 13.73 -10.29
CA ASP A 8 20.24 13.35 -10.35
C ASP A 8 20.47 12.11 -9.46
N LEU A 9 20.47 10.93 -10.08
CA LEU A 9 20.62 9.66 -9.37
C LEU A 9 22.01 9.53 -8.70
N ASP A 10 23.03 10.24 -9.17
CA ASP A 10 24.38 10.20 -8.58
C ASP A 10 24.44 10.92 -7.23
N SER A 11 23.66 11.99 -7.06
CA SER A 11 23.53 12.70 -5.77
C SER A 11 22.54 12.06 -4.79
N CYS A 12 21.79 11.05 -5.23
CA CYS A 12 20.82 10.33 -4.41
C CYS A 12 21.47 9.23 -3.55
N LYS A 13 20.98 9.08 -2.32
CA LYS A 13 21.35 8.04 -1.37
C LYS A 13 20.14 7.25 -0.93
N VAL A 14 20.40 6.00 -0.57
CA VAL A 14 19.45 5.12 0.08
C VAL A 14 19.96 4.78 1.47
N ALA A 15 19.19 5.16 2.50
CA ALA A 15 19.43 4.82 3.88
C ALA A 15 18.61 3.59 4.27
N HIS A 16 19.29 2.53 4.69
CA HIS A 16 18.66 1.35 5.27
C HIS A 16 18.55 1.57 6.78
N LEU A 17 17.32 1.61 7.28
CA LEU A 17 17.02 1.98 8.65
C LEU A 17 16.46 0.75 9.40
N GLU A 18 16.97 0.48 10.60
CA GLU A 18 16.46 -0.58 11.48
C GLU A 18 15.60 0.02 12.60
N ILE A 19 14.38 -0.49 12.70
CA ILE A 19 13.40 -0.22 13.74
C ILE A 19 13.77 -1.03 14.98
N ASN A 20 13.95 -0.36 16.12
CA ASN A 20 14.01 -1.06 17.39
C ASN A 20 12.62 -1.65 17.72
N GLN A 21 12.54 -2.98 17.74
CA GLN A 21 11.32 -3.75 18.03
C GLN A 21 11.14 -4.07 19.53
N GLU A 22 12.15 -3.75 20.36
CA GLU A 22 12.19 -4.09 21.79
C GLU A 22 11.54 -3.01 22.67
N ILE A 23 11.00 -1.95 22.08
CA ILE A 23 10.33 -0.86 22.81
C ILE A 23 8.84 -0.81 22.49
N ASP A 24 8.07 -0.17 23.37
CA ASP A 24 6.64 0.15 23.18
C ASP A 24 5.78 -1.02 22.67
N ASP A 25 6.09 -2.25 23.11
CA ASP A 25 5.44 -3.49 22.66
C ASP A 25 5.40 -3.65 21.12
N ARG A 26 6.32 -3.02 20.38
CA ARG A 26 6.35 -3.05 18.91
C ARG A 26 6.42 -4.46 18.34
N SER A 27 7.08 -5.36 19.06
CA SER A 27 7.17 -6.79 18.74
C SER A 27 5.82 -7.50 18.68
N THR A 28 4.75 -6.95 19.27
CA THR A 28 3.39 -7.50 19.20
C THR A 28 2.73 -7.25 17.84
N SER A 29 3.10 -6.17 17.14
CA SER A 29 2.59 -5.83 15.80
C SER A 29 3.68 -5.23 14.90
N PRO A 30 4.73 -6.00 14.57
CA PRO A 30 5.90 -5.48 13.87
C PRO A 30 5.55 -4.95 12.48
N TYR A 31 4.57 -5.59 11.81
CA TYR A 31 4.06 -5.11 10.52
C TYR A 31 3.31 -3.78 10.66
N GLY A 32 2.42 -3.62 11.65
CA GLY A 32 1.70 -2.38 11.89
C GLY A 32 2.65 -1.22 12.21
N VAL A 33 3.63 -1.48 13.10
CA VAL A 33 4.68 -0.52 13.48
C VAL A 33 5.47 -0.05 12.25
N GLN A 34 5.93 -0.99 11.41
CA GLN A 34 6.68 -0.65 10.20
C GLN A 34 5.87 0.25 9.26
N GLN A 35 4.60 -0.11 9.00
CA GLN A 35 3.75 0.71 8.12
C GLN A 35 3.48 2.09 8.71
N LYS A 36 3.18 2.17 10.01
CA LYS A 36 2.97 3.44 10.71
C LYS A 36 4.20 4.33 10.63
N LEU A 37 5.39 3.79 10.91
CA LEU A 37 6.65 4.54 10.83
C LEU A 37 6.92 5.08 9.41
N CYS A 38 6.68 4.30 8.37
CA CYS A 38 6.80 4.79 6.99
C CYS A 38 5.84 5.96 6.70
N ARG A 39 4.63 5.93 7.25
CA ARG A 39 3.63 6.99 7.05
C ARG A 39 3.98 8.26 7.83
N ASP A 40 4.37 8.11 9.09
CA ASP A 40 4.86 9.21 9.93
C ASP A 40 6.13 9.85 9.32
N PHE A 41 7.00 9.04 8.72
CA PHE A 41 8.17 9.48 7.98
C PHE A 41 7.76 10.36 6.79
N LEU A 42 6.85 9.89 5.92
CA LEU A 42 6.39 10.70 4.78
C LEU A 42 5.71 11.99 5.23
N SER A 43 4.92 11.97 6.31
CA SER A 43 4.33 13.18 6.88
C SER A 43 5.38 14.22 7.30
N THR A 44 6.58 13.77 7.67
CA THR A 44 7.66 14.65 8.13
C THR A 44 8.54 15.11 6.97
N PHE A 45 8.90 14.19 6.07
CA PHE A 45 9.99 14.41 5.12
C PHE A 45 9.58 14.49 3.65
N SER A 46 8.33 14.16 3.30
CA SER A 46 7.88 14.18 1.90
C SER A 46 7.99 15.55 1.24
N ARG A 47 7.97 16.66 2.02
CA ARG A 47 8.17 18.02 1.50
C ARG A 47 9.60 18.29 1.00
N TYR A 48 10.57 17.51 1.45
CA TYR A 48 11.96 17.55 1.02
C TYR A 48 12.27 16.49 -0.05
N GLY A 49 11.24 15.74 -0.49
CA GLY A 49 11.42 14.61 -1.41
C GLY A 49 12.25 13.46 -0.83
N ILE A 50 12.34 13.34 0.50
CA ILE A 50 12.87 12.13 1.13
C ILE A 50 11.69 11.17 1.28
N LEU A 51 11.75 10.07 0.55
CA LEU A 51 10.70 9.07 0.46
C LEU A 51 11.12 7.80 1.20
N VAL A 52 10.16 6.93 1.47
CA VAL A 52 10.40 5.71 2.24
C VAL A 52 9.58 4.56 1.70
N ALA A 53 10.07 3.34 1.88
CA ALA A 53 9.35 2.11 1.63
C ALA A 53 9.54 1.10 2.78
N PRO A 54 8.46 0.41 3.20
CA PRO A 54 8.58 -0.73 4.10
C PRO A 54 9.32 -1.89 3.41
N GLN A 55 10.23 -2.55 4.12
CA GLN A 55 11.01 -3.67 3.59
C GLN A 55 10.40 -5.03 3.97
N ARG A 56 10.90 -6.11 3.36
CA ARG A 56 10.44 -7.48 3.66
C ARG A 56 10.70 -7.85 5.12
N SER A 57 11.85 -7.42 5.65
CA SER A 57 12.18 -7.51 7.07
C SER A 57 11.32 -6.50 7.83
N LEU A 58 10.45 -6.96 8.73
CA LEU A 58 9.49 -6.09 9.45
C LEU A 58 10.18 -5.11 10.41
N LYS A 59 11.48 -5.31 10.67
CA LYS A 59 12.32 -4.39 11.43
C LYS A 59 13.09 -3.40 10.57
N GLU A 60 12.89 -3.39 9.25
CA GLU A 60 13.64 -2.51 8.35
C GLU A 60 12.72 -1.62 7.51
N ILE A 61 13.14 -0.39 7.28
CA ILE A 61 12.56 0.51 6.29
C ILE A 61 13.70 1.10 5.45
N MET A 62 13.40 1.44 4.21
CA MET A 62 14.36 2.04 3.28
C MET A 62 13.92 3.46 3.01
N ALA A 63 14.83 4.44 3.14
CA ALA A 63 14.58 5.83 2.79
C ALA A 63 15.48 6.28 1.64
N VAL A 64 14.91 6.98 0.65
CA VAL A 64 15.62 7.52 -0.52
C VAL A 64 15.47 9.03 -0.54
N GLY A 65 16.58 9.73 -0.76
CA GLY A 65 16.63 11.19 -0.89
C GLY A 65 17.98 11.64 -1.41
N ARG A 66 18.16 12.95 -1.62
CA ARG A 66 19.49 13.48 -1.92
C ARG A 66 20.42 13.35 -0.71
N SER A 67 21.72 13.22 -1.00
CA SER A 67 22.77 13.06 0.01
C SER A 67 22.80 14.18 1.05
N ASP A 68 22.66 15.43 0.60
CA ASP A 68 22.62 16.63 1.45
C ASP A 68 21.47 16.58 2.46
N CYS A 69 20.31 16.03 2.08
CA CYS A 69 19.14 15.97 2.94
C CYS A 69 19.32 15.12 4.21
N PHE A 70 20.21 14.12 4.18
CA PHE A 70 20.46 13.25 5.33
C PHE A 70 21.39 13.91 6.37
N SER A 71 22.18 14.90 5.95
CA SER A 71 23.12 15.66 6.80
C SER A 71 22.64 17.06 7.16
N ASP A 72 21.57 17.54 6.52
CA ASP A 72 21.05 18.90 6.73
C ASP A 72 20.38 19.03 8.11
N ALA A 73 20.99 19.85 8.97
CA ALA A 73 20.49 20.13 10.32
C ALA A 73 19.07 20.75 10.32
N THR A 74 18.66 21.44 9.26
CA THR A 74 17.31 22.04 9.16
C THR A 74 16.22 21.02 8.91
N ILE A 75 16.56 19.88 8.30
CA ILE A 75 15.64 18.77 8.02
C ILE A 75 15.42 17.91 9.28
N ASN A 76 16.36 17.95 10.24
CA ASN A 76 16.27 17.26 11.53
C ASN A 76 16.10 15.73 11.41
N PHE A 77 16.76 15.11 10.42
CA PHE A 77 16.68 13.67 10.18
C PHE A 77 17.15 12.83 11.39
N GLU A 78 18.29 13.17 11.99
CA GLU A 78 18.84 12.49 13.17
C GLU A 78 17.94 12.60 14.41
N ALA A 79 17.28 13.76 14.58
CA ALA A 79 16.34 13.95 15.68
C ALA A 79 15.12 13.04 15.55
N TRP A 80 14.63 12.85 14.32
CA TRP A 80 13.54 11.90 14.06
C TRP A 80 13.97 10.45 14.32
N LEU A 81 15.16 10.05 13.88
CA LEU A 81 15.71 8.72 14.13
C LEU A 81 15.78 8.43 15.64
N THR A 82 16.32 9.38 16.41
CA THR A 82 16.40 9.28 17.87
C THR A 82 15.01 9.18 18.50
N LYS A 83 14.08 10.06 18.11
CA LYS A 83 12.71 10.09 18.63
C LYS A 83 11.96 8.77 18.36
N GLN A 84 12.17 8.17 17.19
CA GLN A 84 11.47 6.95 16.80
C GLN A 84 12.21 5.67 17.20
N ALA A 85 13.39 5.78 17.83
CA ALA A 85 14.31 4.68 18.11
C ALA A 85 14.59 3.85 16.86
N VAL A 86 14.98 4.54 15.79
CA VAL A 86 15.39 3.97 14.50
C VAL A 86 16.87 4.25 14.29
N THR A 87 17.62 3.26 13.82
CA THR A 87 19.07 3.37 13.60
C THR A 87 19.42 3.22 12.12
N ILE A 88 20.50 3.85 11.67
CA ILE A 88 21.00 3.70 10.30
C ILE A 88 21.90 2.46 10.26
N LYS A 89 21.55 1.47 9.44
CA LYS A 89 22.40 0.28 9.18
C LYS A 89 23.45 0.54 8.11
N ALA A 90 23.03 1.22 7.04
CA ALA A 90 23.89 1.53 5.91
C ALA A 90 23.31 2.72 5.14
N ILE A 91 24.19 3.49 4.52
CA ILE A 91 23.83 4.48 3.51
C ILE A 91 24.60 4.14 2.24
N ASN A 92 23.87 3.84 1.19
CA ASN A 92 24.43 3.46 -0.11
C ASN A 92 24.04 4.49 -1.17
N ARG A 93 24.65 4.38 -2.36
CA ARG A 93 24.15 5.09 -3.55
C ARG A 93 22.76 4.56 -3.88
N ALA A 94 21.82 5.46 -4.17
CA ALA A 94 20.49 5.05 -4.62
C ALA A 94 20.58 4.43 -6.02
N ASP A 95 19.72 3.45 -6.27
CA ASP A 95 19.53 2.82 -7.57
C ASP A 95 18.09 3.05 -8.07
N CYS A 96 17.81 2.62 -9.30
CA CYS A 96 16.47 2.77 -9.88
C CYS A 96 15.40 2.07 -9.03
N LEU A 97 15.70 0.90 -8.48
CA LEU A 97 14.73 0.08 -7.74
C LEU A 97 14.33 0.71 -6.40
N SER A 98 15.31 1.22 -5.64
CA SER A 98 15.06 1.91 -4.38
C SER A 98 14.20 3.17 -4.57
N VAL A 99 14.45 3.95 -5.64
CA VAL A 99 13.60 5.08 -6.03
C VAL A 99 12.19 4.60 -6.37
N GLU A 100 12.05 3.59 -7.24
CA GLU A 100 10.75 3.03 -7.64
C GLU A 100 9.93 2.52 -6.44
N GLU A 101 10.57 1.81 -5.51
CA GLU A 101 9.93 1.32 -4.28
C GLU A 101 9.40 2.44 -3.39
N CYS A 102 10.24 3.44 -3.10
CA CYS A 102 9.87 4.55 -2.24
C CYS A 102 8.79 5.43 -2.88
N VAL A 103 8.88 5.69 -4.19
CA VAL A 103 7.86 6.45 -4.93
C VAL A 103 6.53 5.70 -4.97
N ARG A 104 6.55 4.37 -5.20
CA ARG A 104 5.33 3.55 -5.21
C ARG A 104 4.60 3.61 -3.87
N PHE A 105 5.32 3.51 -2.75
CA PHE A 105 4.72 3.64 -1.43
C PHE A 105 4.22 5.06 -1.17
N ALA A 106 4.98 6.09 -1.57
CA ALA A 106 4.60 7.48 -1.42
C ALA A 106 3.29 7.83 -2.17
N ILE A 107 3.13 7.34 -3.41
CA ILE A 107 1.90 7.53 -4.21
C ILE A 107 0.68 7.02 -3.46
N VAL A 108 0.77 5.85 -2.81
CA VAL A 108 -0.33 5.30 -2.00
C VAL A 108 -0.71 6.30 -0.91
N VAL A 109 0.27 6.77 -0.13
CA VAL A 109 0.02 7.67 1.01
C VAL A 109 -0.49 9.04 0.56
N TRP A 110 0.03 9.59 -0.54
CA TRP A 110 -0.39 10.88 -1.08
C TRP A 110 -1.87 10.93 -1.50
N LEU A 111 -2.41 9.80 -1.94
CA LEU A 111 -3.76 9.74 -2.52
C LEU A 111 -4.85 9.33 -1.52
N GLU A 112 -4.47 8.89 -0.31
CA GLU A 112 -5.42 8.45 0.72
C GLU A 112 -6.39 9.53 1.17
N SER A 113 -5.95 10.80 1.25
CA SER A 113 -6.85 11.91 1.62
C SER A 113 -7.97 12.13 0.58
N HIS A 114 -7.82 11.53 -0.60
CA HIS A 114 -8.79 11.57 -1.69
C HIS A 114 -9.47 10.21 -1.88
N ARG A 115 -9.40 9.35 -0.86
CA ARG A 115 -10.10 8.06 -0.79
C ARG A 115 -9.64 7.06 -1.85
N TYR A 116 -8.38 7.15 -2.28
CA TYR A 116 -7.71 6.06 -2.99
C TYR A 116 -7.01 5.18 -1.97
N TYR A 117 -7.40 3.92 -1.93
CA TYR A 117 -6.90 2.97 -0.93
C TYR A 117 -6.16 1.83 -1.60
N ARG A 118 -5.12 1.33 -0.93
CA ARG A 118 -4.28 0.25 -1.42
C ARG A 118 -5.03 -1.08 -1.51
N CYS A 119 -5.17 -1.61 -2.71
CA CYS A 119 -5.72 -2.93 -2.99
C CYS A 119 -4.63 -3.77 -3.68
N GLY A 120 -3.79 -4.44 -2.89
CA GLY A 120 -2.61 -5.16 -3.39
C GLY A 120 -1.47 -4.21 -3.79
N SER A 121 -1.07 -4.26 -5.06
CA SER A 121 -0.15 -3.31 -5.70
C SER A 121 -0.85 -2.07 -6.24
N ASP A 122 -2.18 -2.10 -6.33
CA ASP A 122 -2.99 -1.12 -7.03
C ASP A 122 -3.75 -0.25 -6.03
N LEU A 123 -4.51 0.72 -6.56
CA LEU A 123 -5.41 1.56 -5.78
C LEU A 123 -6.86 1.30 -6.18
N ILE A 124 -7.79 1.43 -5.24
CA ILE A 124 -9.22 1.39 -5.52
C ILE A 124 -9.87 2.65 -4.93
N LYS A 125 -10.73 3.31 -5.70
CA LYS A 125 -11.40 4.53 -5.25
C LYS A 125 -12.59 4.18 -4.36
N GLY A 126 -12.62 4.74 -3.16
CA GLY A 126 -13.68 4.53 -2.18
C GLY A 126 -14.90 5.44 -2.38
N PRO A 127 -16.01 5.14 -1.67
CA PRO A 127 -16.18 4.01 -0.73
C PRO A 127 -16.33 2.65 -1.43
N PHE A 128 -15.74 1.60 -0.84
CA PHE A 128 -15.86 0.20 -1.30
C PHE A 128 -15.93 -0.83 -0.16
N LEU A 129 -15.97 -0.39 1.10
CA LEU A 129 -16.12 -1.27 2.26
C LEU A 129 -17.59 -1.30 2.72
N GLY A 130 -17.97 -2.34 3.47
CA GLY A 130 -19.33 -2.51 4.01
C GLY A 130 -20.37 -2.64 2.89
N ALA A 131 -21.49 -1.93 3.02
CA ALA A 131 -22.60 -1.96 2.07
C ALA A 131 -22.22 -1.61 0.62
N ALA A 132 -21.10 -0.89 0.42
CA ALA A 132 -20.63 -0.53 -0.92
C ALA A 132 -19.85 -1.66 -1.63
N ALA A 133 -19.43 -2.70 -0.91
CA ALA A 133 -18.44 -3.67 -1.39
C ALA A 133 -18.94 -4.60 -2.51
N SER A 134 -20.26 -4.78 -2.66
CA SER A 134 -20.84 -5.64 -3.71
C SER A 134 -21.01 -4.94 -5.06
N SER A 135 -20.62 -3.66 -5.15
CA SER A 135 -20.74 -2.86 -6.37
C SER A 135 -19.50 -2.99 -7.28
N LYS A 136 -19.62 -2.46 -8.49
CA LYS A 136 -18.47 -2.31 -9.40
C LYS A 136 -17.64 -1.12 -8.91
N HIS A 137 -16.33 -1.31 -8.87
CA HIS A 137 -15.38 -0.30 -8.43
C HIS A 137 -14.32 -0.05 -9.48
N THR A 138 -13.79 1.16 -9.47
CA THR A 138 -12.64 1.53 -10.31
C THR A 138 -11.36 1.22 -9.55
N LYS A 139 -10.56 0.32 -10.12
CA LYS A 139 -9.18 0.05 -9.71
C LYS A 139 -8.24 0.85 -10.61
N ILE A 140 -7.32 1.60 -10.00
CA ILE A 140 -6.21 2.26 -10.69
C ILE A 140 -4.98 1.37 -10.57
N VAL A 141 -4.56 0.81 -11.69
CA VAL A 141 -3.32 0.05 -11.83
C VAL A 141 -2.21 1.02 -12.19
N PHE A 142 -1.11 0.99 -11.45
CA PHE A 142 0.02 1.85 -11.75
C PHE A 142 1.36 1.15 -11.55
N THR A 143 2.35 1.57 -12.34
CA THR A 143 3.74 1.16 -12.18
C THR A 143 4.63 2.38 -12.21
N VAL A 144 5.59 2.43 -11.30
CA VAL A 144 6.66 3.45 -11.29
C VAL A 144 7.89 2.84 -11.94
N HIS A 145 8.57 3.62 -12.77
CA HIS A 145 9.87 3.29 -13.33
C HIS A 145 10.84 4.45 -13.15
N CYS A 146 12.08 4.14 -12.76
CA CYS A 146 13.19 5.08 -12.76
C CYS A 146 14.22 4.60 -13.77
N THR A 147 14.58 5.42 -14.75
CA THR A 147 15.63 5.05 -15.71
C THR A 147 17.02 5.20 -15.09
N SER A 148 18.04 4.64 -15.74
CA SER A 148 19.44 4.78 -15.31
C SER A 148 19.98 6.21 -15.42
N VAL A 149 19.29 7.07 -16.18
CA VAL A 149 19.61 8.51 -16.30
C VAL A 149 18.76 9.37 -15.36
N GLY A 150 18.00 8.75 -14.45
CA GLY A 150 17.23 9.44 -13.42
C GLY A 150 15.86 9.96 -13.88
N GLU A 151 15.30 9.47 -14.98
CA GLU A 151 13.94 9.83 -15.37
C GLU A 151 12.91 9.00 -14.60
N VAL A 152 12.10 9.66 -13.78
CA VAL A 152 11.02 9.00 -13.01
C VAL A 152 9.70 9.09 -13.76
N ILE A 153 9.10 7.94 -14.03
CA ILE A 153 7.93 7.77 -14.89
C ILE A 153 6.87 6.96 -14.17
N ILE A 154 5.60 7.32 -14.35
CA ILE A 154 4.45 6.53 -13.94
C ILE A 154 3.64 6.08 -15.16
N ARG A 155 3.32 4.78 -15.20
CA ARG A 155 2.29 4.25 -16.08
C ARG A 155 1.03 4.07 -15.25
N VAL A 156 -0.10 4.54 -15.77
CA VAL A 156 -1.40 4.46 -15.11
C VAL A 156 -2.39 3.87 -16.10
N SER A 157 -3.24 2.97 -15.62
CA SER A 157 -4.41 2.45 -16.32
C SER A 157 -5.52 2.23 -15.29
N SER A 158 -6.75 2.09 -15.77
CA SER A 158 -7.92 1.79 -14.94
C SER A 158 -8.56 0.47 -15.35
N GLU A 159 -9.18 -0.19 -14.39
CA GLU A 159 -9.94 -1.42 -14.58
C GLU A 159 -11.19 -1.38 -13.71
N THR A 160 -12.33 -1.77 -14.28
CA THR A 160 -13.55 -2.01 -13.49
C THR A 160 -13.43 -3.37 -12.83
N VAL A 161 -13.53 -3.42 -11.50
CA VAL A 161 -13.43 -4.67 -10.72
C VAL A 161 -14.64 -4.84 -9.80
N ARG A 162 -14.90 -6.09 -9.41
CA ARG A 162 -15.79 -6.42 -8.29
C ARG A 162 -14.96 -6.95 -7.14
N LEU A 163 -15.23 -6.42 -5.94
CA LEU A 163 -14.76 -7.04 -4.71
C LEU A 163 -15.76 -8.10 -4.28
N LEU A 164 -15.26 -9.20 -3.71
CA LEU A 164 -16.09 -10.32 -3.25
C LEU A 164 -15.82 -10.59 -1.76
N PRO A 165 -16.32 -9.74 -0.85
CA PRO A 165 -16.21 -9.97 0.59
C PRO A 165 -16.74 -11.35 0.99
N LEU A 166 -16.12 -11.94 2.00
CA LEU A 166 -16.50 -13.24 2.51
C LEU A 166 -17.78 -13.12 3.36
N THR A 167 -18.91 -13.58 2.81
CA THR A 167 -20.20 -13.55 3.53
C THR A 167 -20.26 -14.59 4.64
N THR A 168 -21.08 -14.34 5.66
CA THR A 168 -21.32 -15.28 6.77
C THR A 168 -21.91 -16.62 6.31
N ALA A 169 -22.86 -16.58 5.36
CA ALA A 169 -23.42 -17.80 4.79
C ALA A 169 -22.37 -18.59 3.99
N ALA A 170 -21.50 -17.89 3.24
CA ALA A 170 -20.34 -18.51 2.65
C ALA A 170 -19.49 -19.12 3.76
N SER A 171 -18.99 -18.37 4.75
CA SER A 171 -18.10 -18.91 5.80
C SER A 171 -18.67 -20.10 6.58
N GLN A 172 -20.00 -20.16 6.80
CA GLN A 172 -20.69 -21.27 7.47
C GLN A 172 -20.89 -22.52 6.60
N LEU A 173 -21.42 -22.39 5.37
CA LEU A 173 -21.52 -23.50 4.41
C LEU A 173 -20.16 -24.15 4.15
N LEU A 174 -19.15 -23.30 4.25
CA LEU A 174 -17.77 -23.63 4.09
C LEU A 174 -17.28 -24.49 5.30
N ARG A 175 -17.63 -24.22 6.56
CA ARG A 175 -17.26 -25.08 7.69
C ARG A 175 -17.93 -26.47 7.70
N GLY A 176 -19.06 -26.64 7.01
CA GLY A 176 -19.87 -27.87 7.03
C GLY A 176 -19.48 -28.98 6.04
N ARG A 177 -18.56 -28.74 5.09
CA ARG A 177 -18.05 -29.76 4.16
C ARG A 177 -16.68 -30.25 4.63
N SER A 178 -16.68 -31.35 5.39
CA SER A 178 -15.56 -32.22 5.79
C SER A 178 -14.26 -31.57 6.31
N THR A 179 -13.81 -32.11 7.43
CA THR A 179 -12.47 -31.99 8.03
C THR A 179 -11.34 -31.77 7.01
N GLU A 180 -10.57 -30.69 7.19
CA GLU A 180 -9.22 -30.43 6.61
C GLU A 180 -9.03 -29.63 5.31
N GLU A 181 -10.03 -29.03 4.67
CA GLU A 181 -9.75 -28.03 3.62
C GLU A 181 -9.63 -26.61 4.19
N HIS A 182 -8.39 -26.24 4.52
CA HIS A 182 -7.96 -24.87 4.82
C HIS A 182 -8.45 -23.89 3.75
N ARG A 183 -9.27 -22.91 4.14
CA ARG A 183 -9.78 -21.92 3.19
C ARG A 183 -8.84 -20.76 3.02
N TRP A 184 -8.37 -20.64 1.80
CA TRP A 184 -7.59 -19.51 1.35
C TRP A 184 -8.49 -18.31 1.07
N VAL A 185 -8.18 -17.20 1.72
CA VAL A 185 -8.83 -15.90 1.57
C VAL A 185 -7.78 -14.85 1.21
N PHE A 186 -8.24 -13.68 0.77
CA PHE A 186 -7.39 -12.53 0.43
C PHE A 186 -7.78 -11.36 1.32
N CYS A 187 -6.79 -10.73 1.97
CA CYS A 187 -7.07 -9.67 2.94
C CYS A 187 -6.54 -8.32 2.48
N LEU A 188 -7.37 -7.29 2.56
CA LEU A 188 -6.95 -5.90 2.39
C LEU A 188 -5.98 -5.49 3.53
N PRO A 189 -5.13 -4.46 3.33
CA PRO A 189 -4.88 -3.76 2.07
C PRO A 189 -3.93 -4.52 1.13
N ARG A 190 -3.16 -5.50 1.64
CA ARG A 190 -2.09 -6.16 0.86
C ARG A 190 -2.58 -7.16 -0.19
N LEU A 191 -3.85 -7.58 -0.11
CA LEU A 191 -4.38 -8.75 -0.83
C LEU A 191 -3.50 -10.00 -0.65
N GLY A 192 -2.89 -10.14 0.53
CA GLY A 192 -2.13 -11.33 0.85
C GLY A 192 -3.06 -12.55 0.91
N ARG A 193 -2.62 -13.67 0.34
CA ARG A 193 -3.34 -14.95 0.47
C ARG A 193 -3.04 -15.55 1.85
N GLY A 194 -4.09 -15.76 2.64
CA GLY A 194 -4.01 -16.30 3.99
C GLY A 194 -5.05 -17.39 4.23
N GLN A 195 -4.89 -18.14 5.31
CA GLN A 195 -5.80 -19.20 5.69
C GLN A 195 -6.77 -18.69 6.75
N LEU A 196 -8.07 -18.84 6.52
CA LEU A 196 -9.10 -18.58 7.52
C LEU A 196 -9.05 -19.65 8.61
N VAL A 197 -8.81 -19.25 9.86
CA VAL A 197 -8.67 -20.18 10.99
C VAL A 197 -9.78 -20.04 12.04
N ALA A 198 -10.32 -18.84 12.23
CA ALA A 198 -11.42 -18.62 13.17
C ALA A 198 -12.42 -17.56 12.68
N GLN A 199 -13.60 -17.55 13.31
CA GLN A 199 -14.70 -16.62 13.02
C GLN A 199 -15.35 -16.23 14.35
N TYR A 200 -15.64 -14.95 14.51
CA TYR A 200 -16.24 -14.41 15.74
C TYR A 200 -17.36 -13.43 15.40
N ARG A 201 -18.32 -13.28 16.31
CA ARG A 201 -19.39 -12.27 16.22
C ARG A 201 -19.05 -10.96 16.94
N ARG A 202 -17.95 -10.96 17.70
CA ARG A 202 -17.40 -9.83 18.44
C ARG A 202 -15.89 -9.97 18.47
N ILE A 203 -15.17 -8.89 18.73
CA ILE A 203 -13.72 -8.97 18.94
C ILE A 203 -13.42 -9.93 20.09
N PRO A 204 -12.52 -10.93 19.92
CA PRO A 204 -12.14 -11.86 20.98
C PRO A 204 -11.52 -11.15 22.19
N ASP A 205 -11.71 -11.69 23.40
CA ASP A 205 -11.17 -11.08 24.63
C ASP A 205 -9.64 -11.12 24.69
N ASP A 206 -9.01 -12.04 23.94
CA ASP A 206 -7.56 -12.19 23.77
C ASP A 206 -7.00 -11.48 22.53
N SER A 207 -7.82 -10.66 21.86
CA SER A 207 -7.43 -9.85 20.71
C SER A 207 -6.41 -8.77 21.07
N ALA A 208 -5.59 -8.38 20.09
CA ALA A 208 -4.71 -7.20 20.18
C ALA A 208 -5.49 -5.86 20.23
N PHE A 209 -6.80 -5.89 19.97
CA PHE A 209 -7.69 -4.73 20.03
C PHE A 209 -8.70 -4.93 21.15
N ALA A 210 -8.85 -3.94 22.05
CA ALA A 210 -9.85 -4.02 23.10
C ALA A 210 -11.27 -3.74 22.59
N ASN A 211 -11.39 -3.01 21.48
CA ASN A 211 -12.68 -2.65 20.87
C ASN A 211 -12.53 -2.24 19.39
N TYR A 212 -13.65 -2.09 18.69
CA TYR A 212 -13.66 -1.73 17.28
C TYR A 212 -13.06 -0.34 17.01
N SER A 213 -13.20 0.62 17.94
CA SER A 213 -12.63 1.96 17.77
C SER A 213 -11.10 1.92 17.66
N GLU A 214 -10.45 1.11 18.51
CA GLU A 214 -9.00 0.86 18.44
C GLU A 214 -8.59 0.20 17.12
N MET A 215 -9.37 -0.78 16.64
CA MET A 215 -9.13 -1.40 15.33
C MET A 215 -9.19 -0.35 14.22
N ARG A 216 -10.22 0.51 14.18
CA ARG A 216 -10.32 1.58 13.18
C ARG A 216 -9.12 2.54 13.25
N ALA A 217 -8.72 2.95 14.46
CA ALA A 217 -7.56 3.80 14.65
C ALA A 217 -6.27 3.12 14.13
N TYR A 218 -6.08 1.84 14.43
CA TYR A 218 -4.97 1.06 13.89
C TYR A 218 -4.97 1.02 12.36
N TRP A 219 -6.12 0.72 11.73
CA TRP A 219 -6.24 0.67 10.28
C TRP A 219 -6.00 2.03 9.63
N LYS A 220 -6.50 3.12 10.23
CA LYS A 220 -6.24 4.47 9.74
C LYS A 220 -4.76 4.82 9.83
N ASN A 221 -4.14 4.55 10.97
CA ASN A 221 -2.76 4.92 11.25
C ASN A 221 -1.75 4.06 10.47
N CYS A 222 -2.00 2.76 10.34
CA CYS A 222 -1.06 1.83 9.72
C CYS A 222 -1.33 1.60 8.23
N HIS A 223 -2.58 1.76 7.76
CA HIS A 223 -2.95 1.43 6.38
C HIS A 223 -3.58 2.60 5.62
N GLY A 224 -3.91 3.71 6.29
CA GLY A 224 -4.61 4.84 5.67
C GLY A 224 -6.10 4.59 5.43
N TYR A 225 -6.61 3.44 5.89
CA TYR A 225 -7.98 2.98 5.66
C TYR A 225 -8.97 3.64 6.63
N ASP A 226 -10.01 4.26 6.07
CA ASP A 226 -11.18 4.70 6.83
C ASP A 226 -12.18 3.55 6.88
N LEU A 227 -12.11 2.75 7.94
CA LEU A 227 -13.08 1.68 8.18
C LEU A 227 -14.48 2.25 8.46
N PRO A 228 -15.56 1.53 8.10
CA PRO A 228 -16.93 1.91 8.41
C PRO A 228 -17.14 2.28 9.89
N LEU A 229 -18.03 3.24 10.15
CA LEU A 229 -18.33 3.64 11.53
C LEU A 229 -19.07 2.55 12.29
N GLU A 230 -19.93 1.81 11.61
CA GLU A 230 -20.65 0.66 12.14
C GLU A 230 -19.68 -0.53 12.30
N GLU A 231 -19.78 -1.21 13.44
CA GLU A 231 -19.02 -2.41 13.74
C GLU A 231 -19.52 -3.57 12.85
N PRO A 232 -18.63 -4.37 12.23
CA PRO A 232 -19.04 -5.51 11.44
C PRO A 232 -19.77 -6.56 12.28
N GLU A 233 -20.67 -7.30 11.63
CA GLU A 233 -21.35 -8.43 12.28
C GLU A 233 -20.41 -9.62 12.54
N THR A 234 -19.28 -9.67 11.81
CA THR A 234 -18.37 -10.80 11.86
C THR A 234 -16.91 -10.35 11.75
N TYR A 235 -16.07 -11.02 12.52
CA TYR A 235 -14.62 -10.95 12.46
C TYR A 235 -14.02 -12.31 12.08
N TYR A 236 -12.86 -12.27 11.46
CA TYR A 236 -12.15 -13.44 10.97
C TYR A 236 -10.68 -13.40 11.38
N ASP A 237 -10.18 -14.51 11.90
CA ASP A 237 -8.74 -14.71 12.05
C ASP A 237 -8.17 -15.33 10.79
N VAL A 238 -7.14 -14.67 10.25
CA VAL A 238 -6.44 -15.12 9.05
C VAL A 238 -4.97 -15.33 9.35
N LEU A 239 -4.48 -16.56 9.14
CA LEU A 239 -3.09 -16.94 9.29
C LEU A 239 -2.37 -16.84 7.94
N PHE A 240 -1.35 -15.98 7.85
CA PHE A 240 -0.53 -15.87 6.64
C PHE A 240 0.72 -16.76 6.72
N ARG A 241 1.16 -17.24 5.56
CA ARG A 241 2.40 -18.02 5.46
C ARG A 241 3.58 -17.20 6.00
N GLY A 242 4.32 -17.79 6.93
CA GLY A 242 5.50 -17.18 7.55
C GLY A 242 5.22 -16.43 8.85
N PHE A 243 3.96 -16.36 9.29
CA PHE A 243 3.57 -15.81 10.59
C PHE A 243 3.19 -16.93 11.56
N ARG A 244 3.41 -16.70 12.85
CA ARG A 244 3.06 -17.64 13.92
C ARG A 244 1.67 -17.41 14.50
N SER A 245 1.20 -16.17 14.45
CA SER A 245 -0.12 -15.75 14.92
C SER A 245 -1.02 -15.37 13.74
N ALA A 246 -2.32 -15.55 13.93
CA ALA A 246 -3.32 -15.04 13.02
C ALA A 246 -3.56 -13.54 13.24
N PHE A 247 -4.14 -12.89 12.24
CA PHE A 247 -4.50 -11.50 12.27
C PHE A 247 -6.02 -11.39 12.21
N LEU A 248 -6.59 -10.58 13.11
CA LEU A 248 -8.02 -10.33 13.17
C LEU A 248 -8.43 -9.29 12.12
N TYR A 249 -9.38 -9.66 11.26
CA TYR A 249 -9.95 -8.80 10.24
C TYR A 249 -11.46 -8.64 10.42
N PRO A 250 -12.01 -7.45 10.16
CA PRO A 250 -13.45 -7.31 9.93
C PRO A 250 -13.84 -7.98 8.60
N ASP A 251 -15.07 -8.48 8.51
CA ASP A 251 -15.57 -9.23 7.34
C ASP A 251 -15.40 -8.51 5.99
N PHE A 252 -15.66 -7.20 5.93
CA PHE A 252 -15.51 -6.39 4.72
C PHE A 252 -14.07 -6.21 4.25
N CYS A 253 -13.07 -6.64 5.05
CA CYS A 253 -11.65 -6.65 4.67
C CYS A 253 -11.15 -8.02 4.23
N VAL A 254 -11.98 -9.07 4.33
CA VAL A 254 -11.64 -10.44 3.94
C VAL A 254 -12.41 -10.79 2.67
N LEU A 255 -11.69 -11.10 1.61
CA LEU A 255 -12.24 -11.43 0.31
C LEU A 255 -12.13 -12.93 0.05
N SER A 256 -13.15 -13.46 -0.61
CA SER A 256 -13.19 -14.86 -1.08
C SER A 256 -12.26 -15.13 -2.27
N SER A 257 -11.85 -14.07 -2.98
CA SER A 257 -10.93 -14.11 -4.13
C SER A 257 -10.25 -12.75 -4.32
N GLU A 258 -9.24 -12.68 -5.18
CA GLU A 258 -8.69 -11.40 -5.67
C GLU A 258 -9.78 -10.59 -6.38
N PRO A 259 -9.65 -9.25 -6.47
CA PRO A 259 -10.60 -8.41 -7.21
C PRO A 259 -10.81 -8.93 -8.64
N VAL A 260 -12.07 -9.18 -9.02
CA VAL A 260 -12.41 -9.80 -10.30
C VAL A 260 -12.64 -8.72 -11.35
N PRO A 261 -11.88 -8.72 -12.47
CA PRO A 261 -12.12 -7.83 -13.59
C PRO A 261 -13.52 -7.99 -14.16
N VAL A 262 -14.10 -6.86 -14.55
CA VAL A 262 -15.38 -6.79 -15.23
C VAL A 262 -15.13 -6.19 -16.61
N HIS A 263 -15.59 -6.86 -17.67
CA HIS A 263 -15.38 -6.42 -19.05
C HIS A 263 -16.73 -6.13 -19.73
N PHE A 264 -17.06 -4.85 -19.89
CA PHE A 264 -18.21 -4.36 -20.66
C PHE A 264 -17.78 -3.24 -21.64
N ARG A 265 -18.56 -3.07 -22.72
CA ARG A 265 -18.26 -2.05 -23.75
C ARG A 265 -18.34 -0.61 -23.23
N GLU A 266 -19.17 -0.34 -22.24
CA GLU A 266 -19.33 0.99 -21.63
C GLU A 266 -18.17 1.36 -20.68
N ASP A 267 -17.32 0.40 -20.31
CA ASP A 267 -16.22 0.63 -19.36
C ASP A 267 -15.14 1.57 -19.92
N TYR A 268 -15.05 1.78 -21.24
CA TYR A 268 -14.04 2.67 -21.82
C TYR A 268 -14.20 4.13 -21.38
N VAL A 269 -15.44 4.65 -21.39
CA VAL A 269 -15.73 6.04 -20.97
C VAL A 269 -15.47 6.20 -19.47
N THR A 270 -15.90 5.23 -18.66
CA THR A 270 -15.65 5.20 -17.22
C THR A 270 -14.16 5.09 -16.89
N SER A 271 -13.40 4.36 -17.72
CA SER A 271 -11.96 4.15 -17.57
C SER A 271 -11.16 5.43 -17.82
N ALA A 272 -11.50 6.20 -18.87
CA ALA A 272 -10.85 7.48 -19.16
C ALA A 272 -11.12 8.51 -18.06
N ALA A 273 -12.39 8.68 -17.66
CA ALA A 273 -12.76 9.61 -16.58
C ALA A 273 -12.10 9.25 -15.24
N ALA A 274 -11.92 7.96 -14.96
CA ALA A 274 -11.21 7.49 -13.77
C ALA A 274 -9.71 7.88 -13.77
N ILE A 275 -9.05 7.80 -14.92
CA ILE A 275 -7.65 8.21 -15.06
C ILE A 275 -7.54 9.72 -14.91
N ASP A 276 -8.43 10.49 -15.53
CA ASP A 276 -8.43 11.96 -15.42
C ASP A 276 -8.64 12.41 -13.97
N ASP A 277 -9.57 11.80 -13.25
CA ASP A 277 -9.78 12.07 -11.83
C ASP A 277 -8.54 11.71 -10.99
N PHE A 278 -7.93 10.55 -11.22
CA PHE A 278 -6.70 10.16 -10.54
C PHE A 278 -5.58 11.19 -10.77
N LEU A 279 -5.38 11.63 -12.01
CA LEU A 279 -4.32 12.57 -12.37
C LEU A 279 -4.59 13.96 -11.80
N LEU A 280 -5.85 14.42 -11.83
CA LEU A 280 -6.26 15.68 -11.23
C LEU A 280 -5.99 15.69 -9.73
N VAL A 281 -6.38 14.61 -9.05
CA VAL A 281 -6.13 14.43 -7.62
C VAL A 281 -4.63 14.38 -7.31
N PHE A 282 -3.87 13.64 -8.11
CA PHE A 282 -2.42 13.54 -7.96
C PHE A 282 -1.72 14.90 -8.15
N ALA A 283 -2.22 15.73 -9.06
CA ALA A 283 -1.71 17.08 -9.30
C ALA A 283 -2.22 18.13 -8.29
N SER A 284 -3.18 17.79 -7.43
CA SER A 284 -3.82 18.75 -6.51
C SER A 284 -2.89 19.27 -5.41
N ARG A 285 -1.75 18.59 -5.18
CA ARG A 285 -0.74 18.96 -4.19
C ARG A 285 0.65 18.86 -4.80
N LYS A 286 1.58 19.64 -4.24
CA LYS A 286 2.99 19.53 -4.59
C LYS A 286 3.58 18.28 -3.96
N HIS A 287 4.19 17.45 -4.79
CA HIS A 287 4.94 16.28 -4.39
C HIS A 287 6.40 16.46 -4.81
N PHE A 288 7.31 15.86 -4.05
CA PHE A 288 8.74 15.96 -4.31
C PHE A 288 9.37 14.57 -4.31
N ILE A 289 10.34 14.36 -5.20
CA ILE A 289 11.16 13.14 -5.28
C ILE A 289 12.60 13.62 -5.35
N CYS A 290 13.41 13.33 -4.33
CA CYS A 290 14.81 13.74 -4.24
C CYS A 290 15.00 15.25 -4.49
N MET A 291 14.21 16.09 -3.79
CA MET A 291 14.11 17.56 -3.94
C MET A 291 13.51 18.09 -5.25
N GLU A 292 13.23 17.23 -6.23
CA GLU A 292 12.64 17.64 -7.50
C GLU A 292 11.11 17.65 -7.41
N GLU A 293 10.48 18.76 -7.81
CA GLU A 293 9.02 18.89 -7.83
C GLU A 293 8.43 17.99 -8.92
N VAL A 294 7.47 17.15 -8.52
CA VAL A 294 6.74 16.28 -9.43
C VAL A 294 5.82 17.10 -10.33
N LYS A 295 5.95 16.92 -11.64
CA LYS A 295 5.13 17.52 -12.68
C LYS A 295 4.69 16.45 -13.66
N LEU A 296 3.38 16.25 -13.80
CA LEU A 296 2.82 15.31 -14.76
C LEU A 296 3.01 15.83 -16.19
N SER A 297 3.84 15.14 -16.97
CA SER A 297 4.03 15.40 -18.40
C SER A 297 3.80 14.12 -19.20
N MET A 298 2.91 14.16 -20.19
CA MET A 298 2.67 13.00 -21.05
C MET A 298 3.92 12.65 -21.84
N VAL A 299 4.21 11.36 -21.92
CA VAL A 299 5.31 10.81 -22.72
C VAL A 299 4.77 9.73 -23.65
N ASP A 300 5.28 9.72 -24.89
CA ASP A 300 5.00 8.68 -25.86
C ASP A 300 5.61 7.35 -25.37
N PRO A 301 4.81 6.29 -25.18
CA PRO A 301 5.31 4.98 -24.76
C PRO A 301 6.40 4.41 -25.69
N ASN A 302 6.44 4.82 -26.96
CA ASN A 302 7.40 4.34 -27.95
C ASN A 302 8.78 5.01 -27.85
N VAL A 303 8.88 6.15 -27.15
CA VAL A 303 10.13 6.91 -26.99
C VAL A 303 10.98 6.35 -25.84
N ILE A 304 10.34 5.69 -24.88
CA ILE A 304 11.04 5.05 -23.76
C ILE A 304 11.12 3.57 -24.09
N GLY A 305 12.33 3.03 -24.25
CA GLY A 305 12.61 1.64 -24.67
C GLY A 305 12.11 0.57 -23.69
N PHE A 306 10.81 0.52 -23.41
CA PHE A 306 10.11 -0.52 -22.67
C PHE A 306 9.95 -1.77 -23.55
N VAL A 307 11.05 -2.49 -23.77
CA VAL A 307 10.99 -3.86 -24.27
C VAL A 307 11.34 -4.80 -23.12
N ARG A 308 10.29 -5.37 -22.51
CA ARG A 308 10.17 -6.58 -21.64
C ARG A 308 9.03 -6.31 -20.65
N SER A 309 7.99 -7.12 -20.44
CA SER A 309 7.65 -8.50 -20.80
C SER A 309 6.11 -8.59 -20.82
N LEU A 310 5.49 -8.49 -22.00
CA LEU A 310 4.13 -9.01 -22.23
C LEU A 310 4.28 -10.44 -22.75
N SER A 311 4.45 -11.37 -21.83
CA SER A 311 4.42 -12.81 -22.17
C SER A 311 3.88 -13.57 -20.98
N ARG A 312 2.54 -13.54 -20.84
CA ARG A 312 1.69 -14.66 -20.40
C ARG A 312 0.23 -14.19 -20.33
N ILE A 313 -0.28 -13.75 -21.48
CA ILE A 313 -1.65 -14.14 -21.88
C ILE A 313 -1.41 -15.25 -22.88
N ILE A 314 -1.41 -16.50 -22.41
CA ILE A 314 -1.66 -17.63 -23.30
C ILE A 314 -3.08 -18.06 -22.98
N ILE A 315 -3.94 -17.78 -23.95
CA ILE A 315 -5.17 -18.49 -24.21
C ILE A 315 -4.84 -19.97 -24.27
N LEU A 316 -5.36 -20.75 -23.31
CA LEU A 316 -5.91 -22.10 -23.46
C LEU A 316 -6.80 -22.36 -22.24
#